data_AF-Q6B3C3-F1
#
_entry.id   AF-Q6B3C3-F1
#
_cell.length_a   1.000
_cell.length_b   1.000
_cell.length_c   1.000
_cell.angle_alpha   90.00
_cell.angle_beta   90.00
_cell.angle_gamma   90.00
#
_symmetry.space_group_name_H-M   'P 1'
#
loop_
_entity.id
_entity.type
_entity.pdbx_description
1 polymer ?
#
loop_
_entity_poly.entity_id
_entity_poly.type
_entity_poly.pdbx_seq_one_letter_code
_entity_poly.pdbx_strand_id
1 'polypeptide(L)'
;LMDLPGATERLSIWKADLAEEGSFHDAIRGCTGVFHVATPMDFLSKDPEVIKPTVEGMISIMRACKEAGTVRRIVFTSSAGTVNLEERQRPVYDEESWTDVDFCRRVKMTGWMYF
;
A
#
# COMPACT_ATOMS: atom_id res chain seq x y z
N LEU A 1 -17.08 -1.73 13.70
CA LEU A 1 -16.59 -3.00 13.10
C LEU A 1 -17.15 -4.21 13.83
N MET A 2 -17.06 -4.24 15.16
CA MET A 2 -17.57 -5.38 15.94
C MET A 2 -19.10 -5.52 15.90
N ASP A 3 -19.83 -4.46 15.52
CA ASP A 3 -21.29 -4.49 15.36
C ASP A 3 -21.75 -5.09 14.01
N LEU A 4 -20.82 -5.48 13.12
CA LEU A 4 -21.17 -6.11 11.85
C LEU A 4 -21.68 -7.55 12.08
N PRO A 5 -22.68 -8.01 11.29
CA PRO A 5 -23.20 -9.38 11.42
C PRO A 5 -22.12 -10.46 11.36
N GLY A 6 -21.98 -11.24 12.44
CA GLY A 6 -21.01 -12.34 12.57
C GLY A 6 -19.56 -11.91 12.84
N ALA A 7 -19.31 -10.64 13.20
CA ALA A 7 -17.97 -10.16 13.55
C ALA A 7 -17.37 -10.92 14.76
N THR A 8 -18.17 -11.23 15.78
CA THR A 8 -17.71 -11.96 16.97
C THR A 8 -17.18 -13.37 16.66
N GLU A 9 -17.57 -13.97 15.55
CA GLU A 9 -17.14 -15.31 15.13
C GLU A 9 -16.00 -15.31 14.09
N ARG A 10 -15.96 -14.28 13.22
CA ARG A 10 -15.13 -14.30 12.00
C ARG A 10 -14.18 -13.12 11.84
N LEU A 11 -14.24 -12.13 12.73
CA LEU A 11 -13.38 -10.95 12.70
C LEU A 11 -12.47 -10.93 13.94
N SER A 12 -11.17 -10.86 13.71
CA SER A 12 -10.18 -10.53 14.72
C SER A 12 -9.50 -9.22 14.36
N ILE A 13 -9.17 -8.42 15.37
CA ILE A 13 -8.50 -7.13 15.21
C ILE A 13 -7.07 -7.27 15.70
N TRP A 14 -6.13 -6.84 14.86
CA TRP A 14 -4.70 -6.89 15.13
C TRP A 14 -4.13 -5.47 15.01
N LYS A 15 -3.30 -5.08 15.98
CA LYS A 15 -2.55 -3.83 15.89
C LYS A 15 -1.33 -4.05 15.00
N ALA A 16 -1.14 -3.20 14.00
CA ALA A 16 0.03 -3.19 13.14
C ALA A 16 0.26 -1.78 12.57
N ASP A 17 1.50 -1.48 12.17
CA ASP A 17 1.90 -0.21 11.59
C ASP A 17 2.95 -0.46 10.48
N LEU A 18 2.81 0.24 9.35
CA LEU A 18 3.74 0.12 8.20
C LEU A 18 5.15 0.62 8.52
N ALA A 19 5.30 1.51 9.51
CA ALA A 19 6.60 1.96 9.99
C ALA A 19 7.25 0.99 10.99
N GLU A 20 6.51 0.02 11.52
CA GLU A 20 7.00 -0.96 12.50
C GLU A 20 7.29 -2.31 11.81
N GLU A 21 8.56 -2.61 11.58
CA GLU A 21 8.98 -3.90 11.04
C GLU A 21 8.47 -5.04 11.91
N GLY A 22 7.93 -6.09 11.30
CA GLY A 22 7.43 -7.25 12.04
C GLY A 22 5.97 -7.16 12.45
N SER A 23 5.39 -5.95 12.53
CA SER A 23 4.08 -5.73 13.16
C SER A 23 2.91 -6.50 12.53
N PHE A 24 3.03 -6.91 11.25
CA PHE A 24 2.02 -7.70 10.55
C PHE A 24 2.18 -9.22 10.67
N HIS A 25 3.27 -9.73 11.26
CA HIS A 25 3.59 -11.18 11.21
C HIS A 25 2.52 -12.04 11.89
N ASP A 26 2.08 -11.64 13.08
CA ASP A 26 1.08 -12.41 13.82
C ASP A 26 -0.28 -12.38 13.13
N ALA A 27 -0.66 -11.24 12.53
CA ALA A 27 -1.91 -11.10 11.78
C ALA A 27 -1.92 -11.93 10.48
N ILE A 28 -0.76 -12.12 9.85
CA ILE A 28 -0.61 -12.85 8.57
C ILE A 28 -0.44 -14.36 8.79
N ARG A 29 0.03 -14.79 9.97
CA ARG A 29 0.28 -16.21 10.26
C ARG A 29 -0.99 -17.04 10.10
N GLY A 30 -0.95 -18.04 9.21
CA GLY A 30 -2.08 -18.93 8.93
C GLY A 30 -3.10 -18.38 7.92
N CYS A 31 -2.92 -17.16 7.41
CA CYS A 31 -3.77 -16.63 6.34
C CYS A 31 -3.53 -17.37 5.03
N THR A 32 -4.61 -17.62 4.27
CA THR A 32 -4.50 -18.17 2.91
C THR A 32 -4.27 -17.10 1.84
N GLY A 33 -4.54 -15.83 2.15
CA GLY A 33 -4.43 -14.70 1.24
C GLY A 33 -4.39 -13.39 2.02
N VAL A 34 -3.76 -12.36 1.45
CA VAL A 34 -3.61 -11.05 2.11
C VAL A 34 -4.03 -9.94 1.15
N PHE A 35 -4.82 -8.99 1.65
CA PHE A 35 -5.19 -7.76 0.95
C PHE A 35 -4.44 -6.60 1.61
N HIS A 36 -3.44 -6.06 0.94
CA HIS A 36 -2.73 -4.88 1.40
C HIS A 36 -3.44 -3.63 0.85
N VAL A 37 -4.15 -2.95 1.76
CA VAL A 37 -4.96 -1.75 1.47
C VAL A 37 -4.45 -0.53 2.24
N ALA A 38 -3.79 -0.75 3.38
CA ALA A 38 -3.24 0.34 4.20
C ALA A 38 -2.11 1.06 3.46
N THR A 39 -2.09 2.39 3.53
CA THR A 39 -0.98 3.22 3.05
C THR A 39 -0.98 4.52 3.85
N PRO A 40 0.19 5.14 4.15
CA PRO A 40 0.22 6.47 4.74
C PRO A 40 -0.47 7.48 3.81
N MET A 41 -1.43 8.23 4.34
CA MET A 41 -2.20 9.22 3.57
C MET A 41 -2.18 10.56 4.30
N ASP A 42 -1.14 11.34 4.03
CA ASP A 42 -1.05 12.76 4.38
C ASP A 42 -0.69 13.57 3.13
N PHE A 43 -1.64 14.34 2.59
CA PHE A 43 -1.45 15.20 1.41
C PHE A 43 -0.93 16.59 1.75
N LEU A 44 -0.80 16.92 3.03
CA LEU A 44 -0.34 18.22 3.52
C LEU A 44 1.02 18.14 4.20
N SER A 45 1.51 16.92 4.45
CA SER A 45 2.86 16.67 4.90
C SER A 45 3.86 17.42 4.00
N LYS A 46 4.72 18.20 4.63
CA LYS A 46 5.88 18.81 3.97
C LYS A 46 7.09 17.88 3.99
N ASP A 47 6.95 16.72 4.61
CA ASP A 47 7.99 15.73 4.81
C ASP A 47 7.90 14.63 3.73
N PRO A 48 8.98 14.39 2.95
CA PRO A 48 9.02 13.28 1.99
C PRO A 48 9.02 11.88 2.63
N GLU A 49 8.93 11.78 3.96
CA GLU A 49 8.88 10.51 4.71
C GLU A 49 7.68 9.58 4.42
N VAL A 50 6.82 9.86 3.43
CA VAL A 50 5.74 8.93 3.03
C VAL A 50 6.23 7.77 2.15
N ILE A 51 7.29 7.96 1.36
CA ILE A 51 7.78 6.95 0.41
C ILE A 51 8.36 5.74 1.15
N LYS A 52 9.26 5.99 2.09
CA LYS A 52 9.99 4.96 2.82
C LYS A 52 9.06 3.97 3.54
N PRO A 53 8.12 4.37 4.43
CA PRO A 53 7.22 3.45 5.11
C PRO A 53 6.27 2.74 4.14
N THR A 54 5.89 3.36 3.02
CA THR A 54 5.07 2.69 1.99
C THR A 54 5.84 1.53 1.35
N VAL A 55 7.09 1.78 0.92
CA VAL A 55 7.93 0.78 0.26
C VAL A 55 8.38 -0.30 1.24
N GLU A 56 8.93 0.09 2.39
CA GLU A 56 9.44 -0.84 3.40
C GLU A 56 8.30 -1.64 4.04
N GLY A 57 7.15 -1.02 4.30
CA GLY A 57 5.95 -1.68 4.82
C GLY A 57 5.42 -2.76 3.87
N MET A 58 5.31 -2.45 2.56
CA MET A 58 4.92 -3.45 1.55
C MET A 58 5.93 -4.60 1.48
N ILE A 59 7.24 -4.32 1.46
CA ILE A 59 8.28 -5.35 1.48
C ILE A 59 8.19 -6.22 2.75
N SER A 60 7.95 -5.61 3.91
CA SER A 60 7.78 -6.32 5.18
C SER A 60 6.57 -7.26 5.15
N ILE A 61 5.44 -6.81 4.60
CA ILE A 61 4.24 -7.65 4.41
C ILE A 61 4.54 -8.82 3.47
N MET A 62 5.24 -8.58 2.35
CA MET A 62 5.63 -9.67 1.44
C MET A 62 6.53 -10.70 2.12
N ARG A 63 7.48 -10.27 2.96
CA ARG A 63 8.33 -11.16 3.77
C ARG A 63 7.50 -11.96 4.76
N ALA A 64 6.61 -11.31 5.51
CA ALA A 64 5.70 -11.98 6.45
C ALA A 64 4.82 -13.03 5.76
N CYS A 65 4.29 -12.72 4.57
CA CYS A 65 3.51 -13.68 3.78
C CYS A 65 4.35 -14.89 3.36
N LYS A 66 5.59 -14.66 2.93
CA LYS A 66 6.53 -15.73 2.57
C LYS A 66 6.87 -16.61 3.77
N GLU A 67 7.15 -16.01 4.92
CA GLU A 67 7.47 -16.72 6.16
C GLU A 67 6.29 -17.52 6.71
N ALA A 68 5.07 -17.00 6.59
CA ALA A 68 3.85 -17.70 7.01
C ALA A 68 3.61 -19.00 6.21
N GLY A 69 4.17 -19.13 5.00
CA GLY A 69 4.12 -20.33 4.16
C GLY A 69 2.72 -20.77 3.68
N THR A 70 1.66 -20.09 4.13
CA THR A 70 0.25 -20.43 3.93
C THR A 70 -0.45 -19.48 2.96
N VAL A 71 0.13 -18.30 2.73
CA VAL A 71 -0.41 -17.27 1.84
C VAL A 71 -0.18 -17.65 0.37
N ARG A 72 -1.27 -17.88 -0.38
CA ARG A 72 -1.20 -18.26 -1.80
C ARG A 72 -1.16 -17.07 -2.77
N ARG A 73 -1.64 -15.91 -2.32
CA ARG A 73 -1.74 -14.68 -3.13
C ARG A 73 -1.81 -13.45 -2.23
N ILE A 74 -1.06 -12.42 -2.63
CA ILE A 74 -1.16 -11.06 -2.10
C ILE A 74 -1.89 -10.21 -3.14
N VAL A 75 -2.87 -9.43 -2.71
CA VAL A 75 -3.53 -8.41 -3.53
C VAL A 75 -3.12 -7.06 -2.97
N PHE A 76 -2.41 -6.28 -3.77
CA PHE A 76 -1.96 -4.94 -3.41
C PHE A 76 -2.85 -3.89 -4.05
N THR A 77 -3.36 -2.96 -3.24
CA THR A 77 -4.14 -1.82 -3.73
C THR A 77 -3.18 -0.71 -4.15
N SER A 78 -2.84 -0.67 -5.43
CA SER A 78 -2.09 0.46 -6.02
C SER A 78 -3.03 1.68 -6.22
N SER A 79 -2.58 2.67 -6.98
CA SER A 79 -3.33 3.89 -7.30
C SER A 79 -3.21 4.24 -8.79
N ALA A 80 -4.23 4.89 -9.36
CA ALA A 80 -4.12 5.48 -10.69
C ALA A 80 -2.96 6.49 -10.81
N GLY A 81 -2.54 7.07 -9.68
CA GLY A 81 -1.35 7.94 -9.62
C GLY A 81 -0.05 7.23 -10.02
N THR A 82 0.01 5.90 -10.09
CA THR A 82 1.18 5.19 -10.63
C THR A 82 1.15 5.06 -12.15
N VAL A 83 0.06 5.46 -12.81
CA VAL A 83 -0.22 5.18 -14.22
C VAL A 83 -0.21 6.44 -15.09
N ASN A 84 -0.88 7.51 -14.66
CA ASN A 84 -1.27 8.59 -15.57
C ASN A 84 -0.73 10.00 -15.22
N LEU A 85 0.26 10.13 -14.33
CA LEU A 85 0.84 11.43 -14.05
C LEU A 85 2.02 11.67 -15.00
N GLU A 86 1.78 12.44 -16.05
CA GLU A 86 2.77 12.85 -17.04
C GLU A 86 2.38 14.21 -17.65
N GLU A 87 3.37 14.91 -18.22
CA GLU A 87 3.20 16.27 -18.73
C GLU A 87 2.13 16.39 -19.83
N ARG A 88 2.07 15.38 -20.71
CA ARG A 88 1.08 15.29 -21.78
C ARG A 88 0.23 14.05 -21.62
N GLN A 89 -1.01 14.26 -21.20
CA GLN A 89 -1.98 13.18 -21.01
C GLN A 89 -2.28 12.41 -22.30
N ARG A 90 -2.41 11.09 -22.17
CA ARG A 90 -2.83 10.18 -23.24
C ARG A 90 -4.35 10.09 -23.28
N PRO A 91 -4.95 9.79 -24.44
CA PRO A 91 -6.39 9.58 -24.55
C PRO A 91 -6.86 8.30 -23.84
N VAL A 92 -5.99 7.29 -23.69
CA VAL A 92 -6.27 6.01 -23.04
C VAL A 92 -5.01 5.56 -22.29
N TYR A 93 -5.21 4.94 -21.13
CA TYR A 93 -4.19 4.32 -20.28
C TYR A 93 -4.55 2.86 -20.03
N ASP A 94 -3.54 2.03 -19.85
CA ASP A 94 -3.63 0.59 -19.59
C ASP A 94 -2.57 0.16 -18.56
N GLU A 95 -2.48 -1.14 -18.30
CA GLU A 95 -1.56 -1.74 -17.31
C GLU A 95 -0.07 -1.65 -17.71
N GLU A 96 0.24 -1.29 -18.95
CA GLU A 96 1.62 -1.04 -19.41
C GLU A 96 2.06 0.41 -19.18
N SER A 97 1.13 1.29 -18.81
CA SER A 97 1.37 2.71 -18.60
C SER A 97 1.88 3.01 -17.19
N TRP A 98 2.88 3.89 -17.09
CA TRP A 98 3.48 4.32 -15.83
C TRP A 98 3.65 5.84 -15.79
N THR A 99 3.46 6.38 -14.59
CA THR A 99 3.71 7.79 -14.25
C THR A 99 5.16 8.20 -14.50
N ASP A 100 5.35 9.41 -15.05
CA ASP A 100 6.64 10.07 -15.15
C ASP A 100 7.01 10.70 -13.79
N VAL A 101 7.86 9.99 -13.06
CA VAL A 101 8.32 10.40 -11.72
C VAL A 101 9.14 11.70 -11.77
N ASP A 102 9.89 11.95 -12.85
CA ASP A 102 10.69 13.16 -12.99
C ASP A 102 9.79 14.38 -13.25
N PHE A 103 8.71 14.20 -13.99
CA PHE A 103 7.64 15.20 -14.09
C PHE A 103 7.02 15.50 -12.72
N CYS A 104 6.68 14.48 -11.93
CA CYS A 104 6.12 14.65 -10.59
C CYS A 104 7.02 15.49 -9.67
N ARG A 105 8.31 15.13 -9.61
CA ARG A 105 9.32 15.81 -8.78
C ARG A 105 9.63 17.23 -9.25
N ARG A 106 9.55 17.50 -10.55
CA ARG A 106 9.77 18.82 -11.15
C ARG A 106 8.63 19.78 -10.86
N VAL A 107 7.39 19.36 -11.11
CA VAL A 107 6.20 20.22 -11.01
C VAL A 107 5.72 20.40 -9.57
N LYS A 108 5.99 19.41 -8.69
CA LYS A 108 5.59 19.43 -7.28
C LYS A 108 4.10 19.69 -7.08
N MET A 109 3.26 19.01 -7.88
CA MET A 109 1.80 19.04 -7.74
C MET A 109 1.34 18.51 -6.37
N THR A 110 0.09 18.74 -5.97
CA THR A 110 -0.45 18.17 -4.72
C THR A 110 -0.22 16.67 -4.67
N GLY A 111 0.38 16.18 -3.58
CA GLY A 111 0.76 14.76 -3.45
C GLY A 111 2.07 14.37 -4.16
N TRP A 112 2.90 15.31 -4.60
CA TRP A 112 4.18 14.98 -5.24
C TRP A 112 5.14 14.20 -4.34
N MET A 113 5.02 14.32 -3.02
CA MET A 113 5.86 13.61 -2.04
C MET A 113 5.69 12.09 -2.07
N TYR A 114 4.69 11.56 -2.79
CA TYR A 114 4.54 10.12 -3.05
C TYR A 114 5.40 9.62 -4.24
N PHE A 115 6.19 10.48 -4.89
CA PHE A 115 6.97 10.21 -6.11
C PHE A 115 8.45 10.64 -5.99
#